data_AF-A0A0A1TFD3-F1
#
_entry.id   AF-A0A0A1TFD3-F1
#
_cell.length_a   1.000
_cell.length_b   1.000
_cell.length_c   1.000
_cell.angle_alpha   90.00
_cell.angle_beta   90.00
_cell.angle_gamma   90.00
#
_symmetry.space_group_name_H-M   'P 1'
#
loop_
_entity.id
_entity.type
_entity.pdbx_description
1 polymer ?
#
loop_
_entity_poly.entity_id
_entity_poly.type
_entity_poly.pdbx_seq_one_letter_code
_entity_poly.pdbx_strand_id
1 'polypeptide(L)'
;MSTVQNEMPPNKTFIQMSGTPGSGKSTIARLLREALGGVIVDHDVLRSSLLESDLLPFDKAAKQAYMLQWKIAEDLIKQGHNSVIIDGTCNYPQVIEQGTSLADHACVLARQ
;
A
#
# COMPACT_ATOMS: atom_id res chain seq x y z
N MET A 1 -37.89 3.35 -21.33
CA MET A 1 -37.28 2.49 -20.29
C MET A 1 -35.87 2.14 -20.75
N SER A 2 -34.89 2.97 -20.41
CA SER A 2 -33.47 2.68 -20.61
C SER A 2 -32.85 2.52 -19.23
N THR A 3 -32.37 1.32 -18.98
CA THR A 3 -31.79 0.81 -17.75
C THR A 3 -30.67 1.74 -17.28
N VAL A 4 -30.86 2.38 -16.12
CA VAL A 4 -29.79 3.05 -15.39
C VAL A 4 -28.80 1.95 -15.01
N GLN A 5 -27.65 1.92 -15.67
CA GLN A 5 -26.52 1.10 -15.23
C GLN A 5 -26.09 1.66 -13.88
N ASN A 6 -26.37 0.91 -12.82
CA ASN A 6 -25.86 1.19 -11.49
C ASN A 6 -24.36 0.87 -11.50
N GLU A 7 -23.55 1.79 -12.01
CA GLU A 7 -22.10 1.69 -11.91
C GLU A 7 -21.74 1.81 -10.44
N MET A 8 -21.45 0.66 -9.81
CA MET A 8 -20.79 0.65 -8.51
C MET A 8 -19.51 1.47 -8.66
N PRO A 9 -19.24 2.46 -7.78
CA PRO A 9 -17.98 3.19 -7.85
C PRO A 9 -16.84 2.17 -7.81
N PRO A 10 -15.76 2.37 -8.59
CA PRO A 10 -14.67 1.41 -8.63
C PRO A 10 -14.20 1.14 -7.20
N ASN A 11 -14.34 -0.12 -6.77
CA ASN A 11 -14.03 -0.51 -5.39
C ASN A 11 -12.53 -0.30 -5.16
N LYS A 12 -12.19 0.81 -4.51
CA LYS A 12 -10.81 1.13 -4.13
C LYS A 12 -10.34 0.10 -3.12
N THR A 13 -9.37 -0.72 -3.52
CA THR A 13 -8.89 -1.85 -2.71
C THR A 13 -7.47 -1.56 -2.25
N PHE A 14 -7.28 -1.48 -0.94
CA PHE A 14 -5.97 -1.36 -0.33
C PHE A 14 -5.61 -2.68 0.34
N ILE A 15 -4.49 -3.29 -0.07
CA ILE A 15 -4.05 -4.59 0.46
C ILE A 15 -2.70 -4.40 1.12
N GLN A 16 -2.62 -4.68 2.41
CA GLN A 16 -1.36 -4.70 3.13
C GLN A 16 -0.92 -6.14 3.39
N MET A 17 0.17 -6.53 2.76
CA MET A 17 0.78 -7.84 2.96
C MET A 17 1.60 -7.82 4.25
N SER A 18 1.50 -8.88 5.05
CA SER A 18 2.31 -9.07 6.26
C SER A 18 2.81 -10.51 6.36
N GLY A 19 3.95 -10.71 7.02
CA GLY A 19 4.58 -12.03 7.16
C GLY A 19 6.11 -11.99 7.09
N THR A 20 6.74 -13.08 7.54
CA THR A 20 8.20 -13.20 7.64
C THR A 20 8.91 -13.13 6.27
N PRO A 21 10.19 -12.71 6.21
CA PRO A 21 10.99 -12.84 5.00
C PRO A 21 10.95 -14.28 4.46
N GLY A 22 10.83 -14.44 3.14
CA GLY A 22 10.76 -15.76 2.50
C GLY A 22 9.39 -16.45 2.52
N SER A 23 8.35 -15.86 3.12
CA SER A 23 7.00 -16.45 3.17
C SER A 23 6.19 -16.35 1.86
N GLY A 24 6.77 -15.78 0.80
CA GLY A 24 6.12 -15.65 -0.52
C GLY A 24 5.18 -14.45 -0.68
N LYS A 25 5.20 -13.45 0.22
CA LYS A 25 4.37 -12.22 0.11
C LYS A 25 4.49 -11.55 -1.25
N SER A 26 5.72 -11.36 -1.73
CA SER A 26 5.99 -10.71 -3.02
C SER A 26 5.45 -11.51 -4.19
N THR A 27 5.46 -12.84 -4.10
CA THR A 27 4.83 -13.72 -5.09
C THR A 27 3.32 -13.48 -5.13
N ILE A 28 2.66 -13.45 -3.97
CA ILE A 28 1.22 -13.20 -3.88
C ILE A 28 0.88 -11.77 -4.31
N ALA A 29 1.67 -10.77 -3.90
CA ALA A 29 1.49 -9.37 -4.27
C ALA A 29 1.51 -9.20 -5.80
N ARG A 30 2.41 -9.88 -6.50
CA ARG A 30 2.46 -9.88 -7.97
C ARG A 30 1.21 -10.50 -8.61
N LEU A 31 0.73 -11.62 -8.07
CA LEU A 31 -0.50 -12.26 -8.54
C LEU A 31 -1.73 -11.38 -8.29
N LEU A 32 -1.81 -10.73 -7.12
CA LEU A 32 -2.87 -9.79 -6.78
C LEU A 32 -2.84 -8.56 -7.70
N ARG A 33 -1.65 -8.04 -8.00
CA ARG A 33 -1.46 -6.93 -8.94
C ARG A 33 -2.01 -7.28 -10.32
N GLU A 34 -1.72 -8.47 -10.83
CA GLU A 34 -2.22 -8.96 -12.13
C GLU A 34 -3.74 -9.17 -12.10
N ALA A 35 -4.28 -9.72 -11.02
CA ALA A 35 -5.71 -9.99 -10.89
C ALA A 35 -6.56 -8.72 -10.70
N LEU A 36 -6.03 -7.71 -10.01
CA LEU A 36 -6.76 -6.49 -9.63
C LEU A 36 -6.42 -5.29 -10.51
N GLY A 37 -5.41 -5.39 -11.39
CA GLY A 37 -4.87 -4.23 -12.11
C GLY A 37 -4.25 -3.18 -11.19
N GLY A 38 -3.67 -3.62 -10.07
CA GLY A 38 -3.17 -2.74 -9.01
C GLY A 38 -1.72 -2.28 -9.19
N VAL A 39 -1.27 -1.45 -8.25
CA VAL A 39 0.14 -1.02 -8.11
C VAL A 39 0.71 -1.59 -6.82
N ILE A 40 1.96 -2.06 -6.86
CA ILE A 40 2.68 -2.53 -5.67
C ILE A 40 3.61 -1.43 -5.17
N VAL A 41 3.58 -1.16 -3.87
CA VAL A 41 4.55 -0.32 -3.16
C VAL A 41 5.38 -1.21 -2.24
N ASP A 42 6.60 -1.49 -2.67
CA ASP A 42 7.55 -2.38 -1.99
C ASP A 42 8.33 -1.63 -0.90
N HIS A 43 8.15 -2.05 0.35
CA HIS A 43 8.83 -1.47 1.51
C HIS A 43 10.34 -1.68 1.48
N ASP A 44 10.80 -2.86 1.04
CA ASP A 44 12.20 -3.23 1.08
C ASP A 44 12.99 -2.44 0.04
N VAL A 45 12.39 -2.14 -1.12
CA VAL A 45 12.96 -1.23 -2.14
C VAL A 45 13.13 0.19 -1.58
N LEU A 46 12.09 0.74 -0.91
CA LEU A 46 12.19 2.07 -0.32
C LEU A 46 13.24 2.13 0.79
N ARG A 47 13.28 1.11 1.64
CA ARG A 47 14.23 1.03 2.75
C ARG A 47 15.66 0.86 2.27
N SER A 48 15.92 -0.04 1.32
CA SER A 48 17.26 -0.27 0.77
C SER A 48 17.78 0.99 0.09
N SER A 49 16.97 1.68 -0.72
CA SER A 49 17.35 2.95 -1.35
C SER A 49 17.74 4.03 -0.32
N LEU A 50 17.00 4.12 0.80
CA LEU A 50 17.35 5.07 1.87
C LEU A 50 18.64 4.68 2.60
N LEU A 51 18.91 3.39 2.79
CA LEU A 51 20.15 2.90 3.39
C LEU A 51 21.35 3.14 2.47
N GLU A 52 21.21 2.89 1.16
CA GLU A 52 22.25 3.10 0.15
C GLU A 52 22.66 4.57 0.02
N SER A 53 21.78 5.50 0.40
CA SER A 53 22.12 6.93 0.39
C SER A 53 23.18 7.32 1.42
N ASP A 54 23.44 6.48 2.43
CA ASP A 54 24.29 6.77 3.61
C ASP A 54 23.89 8.06 4.38
N LEU A 55 22.77 8.69 4.03
CA LEU A 55 22.29 9.93 4.64
C LEU A 55 21.61 9.70 6.00
N LEU A 56 21.17 8.47 6.28
CA LEU A 56 20.35 8.15 7.44
C LEU A 56 20.86 6.91 8.18
N PRO A 57 20.97 6.96 9.52
CA PRO A 57 21.12 5.78 10.35
C PRO A 57 20.01 4.75 10.09
N PHE A 58 20.33 3.47 10.25
CA PHE A 58 19.44 2.34 9.94
C PHE A 58 18.02 2.46 10.52
N ASP A 59 17.89 2.83 11.79
CA ASP A 59 16.59 2.99 12.45
C ASP A 59 15.78 4.16 11.87
N LYS A 60 16.46 5.23 11.45
CA LYS A 60 15.82 6.37 10.80
C LYS A 60 15.41 6.02 9.38
N ALA A 61 16.23 5.27 8.63
CA ALA A 61 15.90 4.83 7.28
C ALA A 61 14.63 3.97 7.26
N ALA A 62 14.49 3.04 8.21
CA ALA A 62 13.27 2.22 8.32
C ALA A 62 12.01 3.07 8.58
N LYS A 63 12.07 4.03 9.51
CA LYS A 63 10.95 4.93 9.80
C LYS A 63 10.60 5.81 8.59
N GLN A 64 11.60 6.32 7.87
CA GLN A 64 11.38 7.14 6.67
C GLN A 64 10.77 6.31 5.53
N ALA A 65 11.20 5.06 5.36
CA ALA A 65 10.62 4.14 4.36
C ALA A 65 9.12 3.94 4.58
N TYR A 66 8.69 3.73 5.83
CA TYR A 66 7.26 3.64 6.17
C TYR A 66 6.50 4.93 5.84
N MET A 67 7.03 6.09 6.22
CA MET A 67 6.35 7.36 5.92
C MET A 67 6.25 7.63 4.42
N LEU A 68 7.29 7.31 3.66
CA LEU A 68 7.30 7.46 2.21
C LEU A 68 6.32 6.49 1.54
N GLN A 69 6.29 5.24 1.98
CA GLN A 69 5.35 4.22 1.52
C GLN A 69 3.89 4.69 1.66
N TRP A 70 3.52 5.24 2.82
CA TRP A 70 2.16 5.77 3.04
C TRP A 70 1.83 6.93 2.12
N LYS A 71 2.76 7.89 1.96
CA LYS A 71 2.56 9.03 1.06
C LYS A 71 2.40 8.59 -0.40
N ILE A 72 3.19 7.62 -0.86
CA ILE A 72 3.07 7.06 -2.20
C ILE A 72 1.72 6.36 -2.37
N ALA A 73 1.30 5.55 -1.39
CA ALA A 73 0.01 4.86 -1.46
C ALA A 73 -1.17 5.84 -1.52
N GLU A 74 -1.14 6.88 -0.68
CA GLU A 74 -2.16 7.93 -0.68
C GLU A 74 -2.21 8.68 -2.02
N ASP A 75 -1.05 9.01 -2.57
CA ASP A 75 -0.93 9.69 -3.86
C ASP A 75 -1.46 8.82 -5.02
N LEU A 76 -1.13 7.53 -5.04
CA LEU A 76 -1.66 6.59 -6.04
C LEU A 76 -3.19 6.50 -5.98
N ILE A 77 -3.77 6.46 -4.78
CA ILE A 77 -5.22 6.44 -4.60
C ILE A 77 -5.86 7.75 -5.10
N LYS A 78 -5.21 8.90 -4.88
CA LYS A 78 -5.67 10.22 -5.38
C LYS A 78 -5.58 10.33 -6.90
N GLN A 79 -4.58 9.72 -7.51
CA GLN A 79 -4.42 9.64 -8.97
C GLN A 79 -5.42 8.69 -9.64
N GLY A 80 -6.25 7.98 -8.87
CA GLY A 80 -7.29 7.09 -9.40
C GLY A 80 -6.85 5.65 -9.58
N HIS A 81 -5.74 5.22 -8.98
CA HIS A 81 -5.41 3.80 -8.93
C HIS A 81 -6.42 3.06 -8.04
N ASN A 82 -7.16 2.13 -8.64
CA ASN A 82 -8.23 1.40 -7.98
C ASN A 82 -7.73 0.32 -7.01
N SER A 83 -6.47 -0.10 -7.12
CA SER A 83 -5.89 -1.11 -6.23
C SER A 83 -4.45 -0.76 -5.89
N VAL A 84 -4.15 -0.64 -4.60
CA VAL A 84 -2.80 -0.40 -4.08
C VAL A 84 -2.43 -1.53 -3.12
N ILE A 85 -1.28 -2.15 -3.37
CA ILE A 85 -0.78 -3.29 -2.62
C ILE A 85 0.53 -2.87 -1.94
N ILE A 86 0.55 -2.93 -0.62
CA ILE A 86 1.77 -2.75 0.17
C ILE A 86 2.41 -4.11 0.37
N ASP A 87 3.64 -4.29 -0.13
CA ASP A 87 4.45 -5.47 0.11
C ASP A 87 5.63 -5.13 1.03
N GLY A 88 5.80 -5.87 2.11
CA GLY A 88 6.86 -5.61 3.07
C GLY A 88 6.78 -6.49 4.32
N THR A 89 7.88 -6.52 5.07
CA THR A 89 7.89 -7.14 6.40
C THR A 89 7.25 -6.19 7.41
N CYS A 90 6.10 -6.56 7.99
CA CYS A 90 5.51 -5.84 9.12
C CYS A 90 6.38 -6.03 10.39
N ASN A 91 7.49 -5.30 10.46
CA ASN A 91 8.42 -5.35 11.60
C ASN A 91 8.09 -4.31 12.69
N TYR A 92 7.10 -3.44 12.46
CA TYR A 92 6.71 -2.42 13.43
C TYR A 92 5.22 -2.55 13.82
N PRO A 93 4.88 -2.65 15.11
CA PRO A 93 3.49 -2.64 15.59
C PRO A 93 2.70 -1.41 15.15
N GLN A 94 3.38 -0.27 14.92
CA GLN A 94 2.81 0.99 14.44
C GLN A 94 2.21 0.90 13.03
N VAL A 95 2.54 -0.12 12.25
CA VAL A 95 2.03 -0.32 10.87
C VAL A 95 0.57 -0.80 10.89
N ILE A 96 0.13 -1.50 11.94
CA ILE A 96 -1.25 -1.97 12.05
C ILE A 96 -2.20 -0.80 12.37
N GLU A 97 -1.79 0.10 13.27
CA GLU A 97 -2.60 1.25 13.67
C GLU A 97 -2.80 2.24 12.50
N GLN A 98 -1.75 2.47 11.69
CA GLN A 98 -1.81 3.33 10.51
C GLN A 98 -2.60 2.72 9.35
N GLY A 99 -2.45 1.40 9.09
CA GLY A 99 -3.25 0.71 8.08
C GLY A 99 -4.74 0.72 8.40
N THR A 100 -5.09 0.60 9.69
CA THR A 100 -6.49 0.69 10.15
C THR A 100 -7.04 2.12 9.96
N SER A 101 -6.26 3.14 10.32
CA SER A 101 -6.63 4.54 10.10
C SER A 101 -6.79 4.90 8.62
N LEU A 102 -5.98 4.34 7.72
CA LEU A 102 -6.11 4.58 6.28
C LEU A 102 -7.33 3.89 5.67
N ALA A 103 -7.67 2.67 6.14
CA ALA A 103 -8.88 1.98 5.73
C ALA A 103 -10.15 2.76 6.12
N ASP A 104 -10.17 3.36 7.30
CA ASP A 104 -11.24 4.24 7.74
C ASP A 104 -11.35 5.50 6.86
N HIS A 105 -10.22 6.11 6.47
CA HIS A 105 -10.20 7.28 5.59
C HIS A 105 -10.60 6.95 4.13
N ALA A 106 -10.18 5.79 3.61
CA ALA A 106 -10.56 5.32 2.28
C ALA A 106 -12.07 5.02 2.20
N CYS A 107 -12.67 4.52 3.29
CA CYS A 107 -14.12 4.31 3.40
C CYS A 107 -14.91 5.62 3.35
N VAL A 108 -14.39 6.72 3.91
CA VAL A 108 -15.03 8.05 3.87
C VAL A 108 -14.99 8.65 2.46
N LEU A 109 -13.89 8.46 1.72
CA LEU A 109 -13.74 8.98 0.35
C LEU A 109 -14.56 8.19 -0.69
N ALA A 110 -15.01 6.98 -0.38
CA ALA A 110 -15.92 6.19 -1.22
C ALA A 110 -17.40 6.55 -1.02
N ARG A 111 -17.71 7.49 -0.11
CA ARG A 111 -19.08 7.95 0.20
C ARG A 111 -19.36 9.41 -0.21
N GLN A 112 -18.40 10.11 -0.82
CA GLN A 112 -18.58 11.46 -1.35
C GLN A 112 -18.69 11.46 -2.86
#